data_AF-D2DSP5-F1
#
_entry.id   AF-D2DSP5-F1
#
_cell.length_a   1.000
_cell.length_b   1.000
_cell.length_c   1.000
_cell.angle_alpha   90.00
_cell.angle_beta   90.00
_cell.angle_gamma   90.00
#
_symmetry.space_group_name_H-M   'P 1'
#
loop_
_entity.id
_entity.type
_entity.pdbx_description
1 polymer ?
#
loop_
_entity_poly.entity_id
_entity_poly.type
_entity_poly.pdbx_seq_one_letter_code
_entity_poly.pdbx_strand_id
1 'polypeptide(L)'
;MFSFHKPKVYRSTTGCCICKAKSSSSRFTDSKKYEDDFVDCFNLKERRSGEICNACVLLVKRWKKLPKGTDRNWHHVVDARAGPGT
;
A
#
# COMPACT_ATOMS: atom_id res chain seq x y z
N MET A 1 11.61 -28.67 -18.05
CA MET A 1 10.64 -27.61 -18.44
C MET A 1 10.23 -26.88 -17.18
N PHE A 2 10.60 -25.61 -17.02
CA PHE A 2 10.05 -24.79 -15.94
C PHE A 2 8.57 -24.59 -16.25
N SER A 3 7.69 -25.17 -15.44
CA SER A 3 6.25 -24.92 -15.53
C SER A 3 6.03 -23.45 -15.22
N PHE A 4 5.75 -22.65 -16.24
CA PHE A 4 5.44 -21.23 -16.09
C PHE A 4 4.07 -21.10 -15.41
N HIS A 5 4.05 -21.20 -14.08
CA HIS A 5 2.89 -20.81 -13.29
C HIS A 5 2.67 -19.32 -13.53
N LYS A 6 1.69 -18.99 -14.38
CA LYS A 6 1.21 -17.63 -14.55
C LYS A 6 0.70 -17.16 -13.17
N PRO A 7 1.36 -16.18 -12.51
CA PRO A 7 0.96 -15.77 -11.18
C PRO A 7 -0.47 -15.24 -11.22
N LYS A 8 -1.30 -15.67 -10.28
CA LYS A 8 -2.68 -15.17 -10.17
C LYS A 8 -2.64 -13.67 -9.87
N VAL A 9 -3.26 -12.87 -10.72
CA VAL A 9 -3.40 -11.43 -10.54
C VAL A 9 -4.73 -11.14 -9.86
N TYR A 10 -4.67 -10.44 -8.74
CA TYR A 10 -5.83 -9.91 -8.05
C TYR A 10 -6.02 -8.45 -8.45
N ARG A 11 -7.27 -8.05 -8.66
CA ARG A 11 -7.63 -6.69 -9.07
C ARG A 11 -8.52 -6.03 -8.02
N SER A 12 -8.34 -4.73 -7.88
CA SER A 12 -9.21 -3.84 -7.10
C SER A 12 -9.82 -2.82 -8.06
N THR A 13 -11.12 -2.54 -7.91
CA THR A 13 -11.84 -1.57 -8.74
C THR A 13 -11.39 -0.13 -8.45
N THR A 14 -11.25 0.18 -7.16
CA THR A 14 -10.82 1.49 -6.65
C THR A 14 -9.30 1.65 -6.65
N GLY A 15 -8.57 0.56 -6.41
CA GLY A 15 -7.12 0.52 -6.24
C GLY A 15 -6.70 0.72 -4.79
N CYS A 16 -5.41 0.43 -4.51
CA CYS A 16 -4.83 0.62 -3.19
C CYS A 16 -5.05 2.08 -2.71
N CYS A 17 -5.62 2.27 -1.52
CA CYS A 17 -5.88 3.59 -0.95
C CYS A 17 -4.59 4.43 -0.78
N ILE A 18 -3.42 3.78 -0.68
CA ILE A 18 -2.11 4.44 -0.57
C ILE A 18 -1.46 4.67 -1.94
N CYS A 19 -1.10 3.60 -2.65
CA CYS A 19 -0.28 3.71 -3.87
C CYS A 19 -1.08 3.73 -5.17
N LYS A 20 -2.42 3.59 -5.11
CA LYS A 20 -3.35 3.53 -6.25
C LYS A 20 -3.18 2.33 -7.20
N ALA A 21 -2.36 1.34 -6.85
CA ALA A 21 -2.23 0.11 -7.63
C ALA A 21 -3.59 -0.61 -7.74
N LYS A 22 -4.03 -0.93 -8.97
CA LYS A 22 -5.27 -1.70 -9.23
C LYS A 22 -5.04 -3.20 -9.43
N SER A 23 -3.79 -3.65 -9.39
CA SER A 23 -3.42 -5.06 -9.53
C SER A 23 -2.30 -5.44 -8.56
N SER A 24 -2.36 -6.66 -8.02
CA SER A 24 -1.38 -7.22 -7.10
C SER A 24 -1.26 -8.74 -7.29
N SER A 25 -0.10 -9.30 -6.95
CA SER A 25 0.14 -10.76 -6.89
C SER A 25 -0.52 -11.44 -5.69
N SER A 26 -1.08 -10.65 -4.77
CA SER A 26 -1.83 -11.07 -3.59
C SER A 26 -3.13 -10.28 -3.49
N ARG A 27 -4.11 -10.80 -2.75
CA ARG A 27 -5.40 -10.13 -2.53
C ARG A 27 -5.20 -8.75 -1.90
N PHE A 28 -6.06 -7.82 -2.29
CA PHE A 28 -6.29 -6.60 -1.52
C PHE A 28 -7.08 -6.95 -0.27
N THR A 29 -6.91 -6.18 0.79
CA THR A 29 -7.63 -6.34 2.05
C THR A 29 -8.18 -5.00 2.50
N ASP A 30 -9.12 -5.02 3.43
CA ASP A 30 -9.62 -3.81 4.09
C ASP A 30 -8.51 -3.12 4.91
N SER A 31 -8.45 -1.78 4.85
CA SER A 31 -7.40 -0.99 5.50
C SER A 31 -7.59 -0.78 7.00
N LYS A 32 -8.78 -1.02 7.57
CA LYS A 32 -9.20 -0.53 8.90
C LYS A 32 -8.20 -0.79 10.04
N LYS A 33 -7.47 -1.92 9.98
CA LYS A 33 -6.44 -2.26 10.98
C LYS A 33 -5.19 -1.37 10.94
N TYR A 34 -4.95 -0.67 9.84
CA TYR A 34 -3.72 0.07 9.55
C TYR A 34 -3.92 1.58 9.42
N GLU A 35 -5.17 2.06 9.37
CA GLU A 35 -5.50 3.46 9.04
C GLU A 35 -4.88 4.47 10.00
N ASP A 36 -4.81 4.14 11.30
CA ASP A 36 -4.20 5.02 12.30
C ASP A 36 -2.70 5.22 12.09
N ASP A 37 -2.02 4.28 11.42
CA ASP A 37 -0.59 4.38 11.12
C ASP A 37 -0.32 5.12 9.80
N PHE A 38 -1.33 5.38 8.96
CA PHE A 38 -1.12 5.85 7.59
C PHE A 38 -0.52 7.25 7.50
N VAL A 39 -1.00 8.16 8.36
CA VAL A 39 -0.57 9.56 8.35
C VAL A 39 0.94 9.64 8.56
N ASP A 40 1.46 8.97 9.58
CA ASP A 40 2.90 9.01 9.90
C ASP A 40 3.73 8.13 8.97
N CYS A 41 3.26 6.91 8.65
CA CYS A 41 4.01 5.97 7.81
C CYS A 41 4.21 6.50 6.39
N PHE A 42 3.22 7.19 5.81
CA PHE A 42 3.24 7.67 4.43
C PHE A 42 3.30 9.19 4.31
N ASN A 43 3.39 9.92 5.43
CA ASN A 43 3.38 11.38 5.47
C ASN A 43 2.16 11.98 4.74
N LEU A 44 0.96 11.49 5.08
CA LEU A 44 -0.28 11.91 4.42
C LEU A 44 -0.82 13.21 5.04
N LYS A 45 -1.34 14.10 4.20
CA LYS A 45 -2.06 15.31 4.65
C LYS A 45 -3.45 15.01 5.19
N GLU A 46 -4.05 13.91 4.77
CA GLU A 46 -5.42 13.51 5.10
C GLU A 46 -5.50 12.01 5.38
N ARG A 47 -6.48 11.62 6.20
CA ARG A 47 -6.76 10.20 6.47
C ARG A 47 -7.28 9.54 5.19
N ARG A 48 -6.84 8.30 4.95
CA ARG A 48 -7.28 7.48 3.81
C ARG A 48 -7.82 6.15 4.30
N SER A 49 -8.83 5.62 3.62
CA SER A 49 -9.44 4.31 3.88
C SER A 49 -9.78 3.60 2.57
N GLY A 50 -10.07 2.30 2.65
CA GLY A 50 -10.48 1.47 1.51
C GLY A 50 -9.66 0.18 1.36
N GLU A 51 -9.49 -0.28 0.13
CA GLU A 51 -8.66 -1.45 -0.14
C GLU A 51 -7.18 -1.10 -0.06
N ILE A 52 -6.37 -1.93 0.61
CA ILE A 52 -4.92 -1.79 0.69
C ILE A 52 -4.23 -3.01 0.06
N CYS A 53 -3.18 -2.76 -0.72
CA CYS A 53 -2.37 -3.84 -1.28
C CYS A 53 -1.36 -4.37 -0.24
N ASN A 54 -0.96 -5.63 -0.39
CA ASN A 54 -0.02 -6.27 0.54
C ASN A 54 1.32 -5.52 0.67
N ALA A 55 1.83 -4.93 -0.41
CA ALA A 55 3.06 -4.15 -0.35
C ALA A 55 2.96 -2.96 0.62
N CYS A 56 1.85 -2.21 0.58
CA CYS A 56 1.63 -1.09 1.50
C CYS A 56 1.42 -1.57 2.93
N VAL A 57 0.74 -2.70 3.14
CA VAL A 57 0.64 -3.35 4.47
C VAL A 57 2.02 -3.69 5.04
N LEU A 58 2.92 -4.22 4.21
CA LEU A 58 4.29 -4.55 4.64
C LEU A 58 5.10 -3.31 5.00
N LEU A 59 4.85 -2.17 4.35
CA LEU A 59 5.48 -0.90 4.71
C LEU A 59 5.01 -0.42 6.08
N VAL A 60 3.71 -0.45 6.37
CA VAL A 60 3.17 -0.11 7.69
C VAL A 60 3.78 -1.01 8.78
N LYS A 61 3.79 -2.33 8.55
CA LYS A 61 4.40 -3.29 9.49
C LYS A 61 5.89 -3.05 9.71
N ARG A 62 6.62 -2.61 8.68
CA ARG A 62 8.05 -2.26 8.78
C ARG A 62 8.24 -0.95 9.54
N TRP A 63 7.41 0.05 9.25
CA TRP A 63 7.44 1.35 9.92
C TRP A 63 7.21 1.22 11.43
N LYS A 64 6.21 0.44 11.87
CA LYS A 64 5.95 0.19 13.31
C LYS A 64 7.12 -0.46 14.06
N LYS A 65 8.08 -1.08 13.35
CA LYS A 65 9.27 -1.71 13.92
C LYS A 65 10.49 -0.78 13.94
N LEU A 66 10.38 0.44 13.41
CA LEU A 66 11.50 1.37 13.41
C LEU A 66 11.79 1.88 14.83
N PRO A 67 13.04 2.26 15.11
CA PRO A 67 13.37 2.94 16.37
C PRO A 67 12.53 4.21 16.55
N LYS A 68 12.09 4.47 17.78
CA LYS A 68 11.39 5.70 18.13
C LYS A 68 12.25 6.91 17.79
N GLY A 69 11.65 7.97 17.23
CA GLY A 69 12.36 9.20 16.84
C GLY A 69 12.99 9.17 15.45
N THR A 70 12.78 8.12 14.65
CA THR A 70 13.11 8.18 13.22
C THR A 70 12.17 9.13 12.48
N ASP A 71 12.69 9.85 11.48
CA ASP A 71 11.90 10.66 10.55
C ASP A 71 11.45 9.87 9.30
N ARG A 72 11.82 8.58 9.22
CA ARG A 72 11.65 7.77 8.03
C ARG A 72 10.17 7.51 7.74
N ASN A 73 9.75 7.91 6.56
CA ASN A 73 8.42 7.67 6.01
C ASN A 73 8.51 7.16 4.55
N TRP A 74 7.37 6.75 4.00
CA TRP A 74 7.22 6.21 2.64
C TRP A 74 6.39 7.11 1.73
N HIS A 75 6.52 8.44 1.87
CA HIS A 75 5.78 9.41 1.05
C HIS A 75 5.89 9.17 -0.47
N HIS A 76 7.06 8.76 -0.96
CA HIS A 76 7.29 8.46 -2.38
C HIS A 76 6.42 7.31 -2.94
N VAL A 77 5.76 6.52 -2.08
CA VAL A 77 4.84 5.43 -2.48
C VAL A 77 3.44 5.94 -2.73
N VAL A 78 3.08 7.07 -2.11
CA VAL A 78 1.74 7.66 -2.19
C VAL A 78 1.44 8.02 -3.63
N ASP A 79 0.33 7.47 -4.14
CA ASP A 79 -0.15 7.70 -5.51
C ASP A 79 0.85 7.33 -6.62
N ALA A 80 1.92 6.58 -6.31
CA ALA A 80 2.97 6.21 -7.27
C ALA A 80 2.48 5.33 -8.43
N ARG A 81 1.26 4.78 -8.34
CA ARG A 81 0.59 4.03 -9.43
C ARG A 81 -0.70 4.71 -9.90
N ALA A 82 -0.94 5.95 -9.50
CA ALA A 82 -1.91 6.79 -10.17
C ALA A 82 -1.44 6.95 -11.62
N GLY A 83 -2.32 6.70 -12.58
CA GLY A 83 -1.96 6.87 -13.99
C GLY A 83 -1.65 8.35 -14.29
N PRO A 84 -1.02 8.66 -15.42
CA PRO A 84 -0.93 10.05 -15.86
C PRO A 84 -2.34 10.65 -16.01
N GLY A 85 -2.60 11.79 -15.34
CA GLY A 85 -3.87 12.52 -15.44
C GLY A 85 -4.90 12.28 -14.32
N THR A 86 -4.50 11.71 -13.19
CA THR A 86 -5.30 11.67 -11.94
C THR A 86 -4.77 12.62 -10.89
#